data_AF-A0A8H3WW43-F1
#
_entry.id   AF-A0A8H3WW43-F1
#
_cell.length_a   1.000
_cell.length_b   1.000
_cell.length_c   1.000
_cell.angle_alpha   90.00
_cell.angle_beta   90.00
_cell.angle_gamma   90.00
#
_symmetry.space_group_name_H-M   'P 1'
#
loop_
_entity.id
_entity.type
_entity.pdbx_description
1 polymer ?
#
loop_
_entity_poly.entity_id
_entity_poly.type
_entity_poly.pdbx_seq_one_letter_code
_entity_poly.pdbx_strand_id
1 'polypeptide(L)' 'MINSNIYSNKPLEKVISENHIKYINYDQLTESEEIAKGAFGHIRKAVWKVHKLTVALKSLRTDVSSVNTVEDFIKE' A
#
# COMPACT_ATOMS: atom_id res chain seq x y z
N MET A 1 -20.08 12.74 15.83
CA MET A 1 -19.97 13.60 14.64
C MET A 1 -18.58 13.38 14.04
N ILE A 2 -18.45 12.45 13.09
CA ILE A 2 -17.32 12.40 12.15
C ILE A 2 -17.98 12.23 10.78
N ASN A 3 -17.84 13.24 9.95
CA ASN A 3 -18.39 13.27 8.60
C ASN A 3 -17.44 12.44 7.72
N SER A 4 -17.69 11.13 7.64
CA SER A 4 -16.99 10.22 6.72
C SER A 4 -17.49 10.47 5.30
N ASN A 5 -17.24 11.67 4.78
CA ASN A 5 -17.67 12.06 3.46
C ASN A 5 -16.49 12.00 2.49
N ILE A 6 -16.69 11.19 1.45
CA ILE A 6 -16.16 11.32 0.10
C ILE A 6 -14.69 10.89 -0.15
N TYR A 7 -14.38 9.62 0.06
CA TYR A 7 -13.76 8.84 -1.02
C TYR A 7 -14.54 7.53 -1.09
N SER A 8 -15.41 7.41 -2.08
CA SER A 8 -16.03 6.14 -2.41
C SER A 8 -14.90 5.19 -2.78
N ASN A 9 -14.48 4.31 -1.86
CA ASN A 9 -13.52 3.24 -2.14
C ASN A 9 -13.99 2.28 -3.24
N LYS A 10 -15.24 2.44 -3.73
CA LYS A 10 -15.88 1.65 -4.78
C LYS A 10 -14.95 1.20 -5.92
N PRO A 11 -14.00 2.02 -6.44
CA PRO A 11 -13.06 1.57 -7.46
C PRO A 11 -12.09 0.50 -6.94
N LEU A 12 -11.53 0.66 -5.75
CA LEU A 12 -10.56 -0.29 -5.18
C LEU A 12 -11.24 -1.60 -4.79
N GLU A 13 -12.40 -1.56 -4.12
CA GLU A 13 -13.12 -2.79 -3.79
C GLU A 13 -13.56 -3.53 -5.06
N LYS A 14 -13.97 -2.79 -6.11
CA LYS A 14 -14.30 -3.39 -7.40
C LYS A 14 -13.09 -4.09 -8.02
N VAL A 15 -11.95 -3.42 -8.11
CA VAL A 15 -10.70 -3.98 -8.68
C VAL A 15 -10.19 -5.19 -7.86
N ILE A 16 -10.38 -5.18 -6.54
CA ILE A 16 -10.10 -6.35 -5.68
C ILE A 16 -11.09 -7.48 -5.96
N SER A 17 -12.40 -7.18 -6.08
CA SER A 17 -13.44 -8.19 -6.35
C SER A 17 -13.31 -8.81 -7.74
N GLU A 18 -12.84 -8.03 -8.73
CA GLU A 18 -12.50 -8.46 -10.08
C GLU A 18 -11.13 -9.16 -10.13
N ASN A 19 -10.44 -9.28 -8.98
CA ASN A 19 -9.17 -9.98 -8.79
C ASN A 19 -8.02 -9.41 -9.64
N HIS A 20 -8.13 -8.15 -10.06
CA HIS A 20 -7.06 -7.39 -10.72
C HIS A 20 -5.96 -7.00 -9.72
N ILE A 21 -6.31 -6.84 -8.44
CA ILE A 21 -5.37 -6.64 -7.32
C ILE A 21 -5.70 -7.65 -6.23
N LYS A 22 -4.68 -8.32 -5.68
CA LYS A 22 -4.83 -9.21 -4.54
C LYS A 22 -4.69 -8.44 -3.24
N TYR A 23 -5.72 -8.49 -2.41
CA TYR A 23 -5.62 -8.01 -1.04
C TYR A 23 -4.86 -9.03 -0.18
N ILE A 24 -3.90 -8.54 0.60
CA ILE A 24 -3.14 -9.32 1.57
C ILE A 24 -3.29 -8.62 2.91
N ASN A 25 -3.67 -9.37 3.95
CA ASN A 25 -3.70 -8.81 5.29
C ASN A 25 -2.27 -8.48 5.73
N TYR A 26 -2.07 -7.28 6.25
CA TYR A 26 -0.78 -6.79 6.71
C TYR A 26 -0.17 -7.68 7.80
N ASP A 27 -1.01 -8.32 8.62
CA ASP A 27 -0.56 -9.29 9.62
C ASP A 27 0.18 -10.50 9.02
N GLN A 28 0.09 -10.76 7.72
CA GLN A 28 0.79 -11.83 7.03
C GLN A 28 2.24 -11.46 6.70
N LEU A 29 2.61 -10.20 6.87
CA LEU A 29 3.95 -9.68 6.63
C LEU A 29 4.70 -9.54 7.95
N THR A 30 6.01 -9.73 7.87
CA THR A 30 6.94 -9.41 8.97
C THR A 30 7.98 -8.46 8.42
N GLU A 31 7.90 -7.20 8.83
CA GLU A 31 8.88 -6.19 8.45
C GLU A 31 10.13 -6.36 9.30
N SER A 32 11.30 -6.28 8.66
CA SER A 32 12.57 -6.46 9.37
C SER A 32 13.50 -5.24 9.27
N GLU A 33 13.50 -4.54 8.13
CA GLU A 33 14.51 -3.53 7.81
C GLU A 33 14.01 -2.56 6.75
N GLU A 34 14.28 -1.27 6.90
CA GLU A 34 14.11 -0.27 5.83
C GLU A 34 15.27 -0.36 4.85
N ILE A 35 14.96 -0.62 3.58
CA ILE A 35 15.97 -0.78 2.52
C ILE A 35 16.13 0.46 1.65
N ALA A 36 15.08 1.29 1.55
CA ALA A 36 15.14 2.54 0.82
C ALA A 36 14.04 3.51 1.27
N LYS A 37 14.23 4.79 0.96
CA LYS A 37 13.24 5.85 1.15
C LYS A 37 13.14 6.67 -0.13
N GLY A 38 11.92 6.79 -0.66
CA GLY A 38 11.60 7.58 -1.84
C GLY A 38 10.81 8.85 -1.48
N ALA A 39 10.42 9.60 -2.51
CA ALA A 39 9.60 10.81 -2.35
C ALA A 39 8.23 10.50 -1.73
N PHE A 40 7.66 9.35 -2.07
CA PHE A 40 6.30 8.97 -1.68
C PHE A 40 6.24 8.05 -0.46
N GLY A 41 7.38 7.54 0.03
CA GLY A 41 7.33 6.34 0.86
C GLY A 41 8.64 5.82 1.41
N HIS A 42 8.54 4.72 2.12
CA HIS A 42 9.67 3.87 2.50
C HIS A 42 9.45 2.47 1.92
N ILE A 43 10.55 1.82 1.55
CA ILE A 43 10.58 0.44 1.14
C ILE A 43 11.24 -0.35 2.26
N ARG A 44 10.55 -1.37 2.75
CA ARG A 44 11.05 -2.30 3.77
C ARG A 44 11.19 -3.69 3.20
N LYS A 45 12.22 -4.42 3.65
CA LYS A 45 12.29 -5.86 3.48
C LYS A 45 11.26 -6.50 4.41
N ALA A 46 10.45 -7.39 3.86
CA ALA A 46 9.48 -8.15 4.62
C ALA A 46 9.46 -9.62 4.22
N VAL A 47 9.02 -10.50 5.13
CA VAL A 47 8.69 -11.89 4.79
C VAL A 47 7.17 -12.06 4.76
N TRP A 48 6.64 -12.53 3.63
CA TRP A 48 5.25 -12.97 3.51
C TRP A 48 5.11 -14.37 4.08
N LYS A 49 4.61 -14.45 5.33
CA LYS A 49 4.62 -15.65 6.17
C LYS A 49 3.99 -16.88 5.50
N VAL A 50 2.84 -16.68 4.84
CA VAL A 50 2.08 -17.78 4.22
C VAL A 50 2.89 -18.48 3.13
N HIS A 51 3.66 -17.72 2.35
CA HIS A 51 4.43 -18.24 1.22
C HIS A 51 5.92 -18.43 1.55
N LYS A 52 6.37 -17.98 2.73
CA LYS A 52 7.78 -17.94 3.15
C LYS A 52 8.67 -17.21 2.13
N LEU A 53 8.12 -16.18 1.47
CA LEU A 53 8.82 -15.39 0.47
C LEU A 53 9.32 -14.09 1.07
N THR A 54 10.54 -13.71 0.71
CA THR A 54 11.05 -12.35 0.97
C THR A 54 10.49 -11.42 -0.10
N VAL A 55 9.90 -10.31 0.32
CA VAL A 55 9.26 -9.29 -0.53
C VAL A 55 9.72 -7.89 -0.15
N ALA A 56 9.58 -6.95 -1.08
CA ALA A 56 9.71 -5.53 -0.80
C ALA A 56 8.32 -4.94 -0.48
N LEU A 57 8.19 -4.32 0.69
CA LEU A 57 6.99 -3.63 1.13
C LEU A 57 7.18 -2.13 0.94
N LYS A 58 6.58 -1.58 -0.13
CA LYS A 58 6.59 -0.14 -0.44
C LYS A 58 5.37 0.50 0.22
N SER A 59 5.60 1.31 1.24
CA SER A 59 4.56 1.99 2.01
C SER A 59 4.44 3.46 1.59
N LEU A 60 3.22 3.91 1.32
CA LEU A 60 2.90 5.30 1.07
C LEU A 60 2.87 6.12 2.36
N ARG A 61 3.48 7.30 2.34
CA ARG A 61 3.43 8.28 3.43
C ARG A 61 2.11 9.06 3.37
N THR A 62 1.42 9.15 4.50
CA THR A 62 0.10 9.83 4.62
C THR A 62 0.22 11.35 4.82
N ASP A 63 1.42 11.88 5.06
CA ASP A 63 1.71 13.31 5.20
C ASP A 63 2.01 14.00 3.86
N VAL A 64 2.08 13.24 2.76
CA VAL A 64 2.31 13.78 1.42
C VAL A 64 0.97 14.31 0.87
N SER A 65 0.67 15.56 1.18
CA SER A 65 -0.57 16.25 0.82
C SER A 65 -0.60 16.75 -0.63
N SER A 66 -0.07 15.98 -1.58
CA SER A 66 -0.12 16.33 -3.00
C SER A 66 -1.39 15.76 -3.63
N VAL A 67 -2.11 16.58 -4.40
CA VAL A 67 -3.40 16.26 -5.02
C VAL A 67 -3.33 15.00 -5.91
N ASN A 68 -2.13 14.63 -6.39
CA ASN A 68 -1.89 13.49 -7.30
C ASN A 68 -0.99 12.38 -6.70
N THR A 69 -0.74 12.39 -5.38
CA THR A 69 0.24 11.49 -4.72
C THR A 69 0.04 10.01 -5.06
N VAL A 70 -1.20 9.56 -5.17
CA VAL A 70 -1.50 8.15 -5.49
C VAL A 70 -1.21 7.81 -6.95
N GLU A 71 -1.52 8.70 -7.89
CA GLU A 71 -1.26 8.46 -9.32
C GLU A 71 0.24 8.46 -9.62
N ASP A 72 0.97 9.40 -9.04
CA ASP A 72 2.42 9.49 -9.22
C ASP A 72 3.14 8.28 -8.60
N PHE A 73 2.62 7.77 -7.48
CA PHE A 73 3.12 6.54 -6.87
C PHE A 73 2.91 5.30 -7.76
N ILE A 74 1.80 5.22 -8.49
CA ILE A 74 1.52 4.08 -9.39
C ILE A 74 2.43 4.11 -10.63
N LYS A 75 2.90 5.30 -11.06
CA LYS A 75 3.75 5.46 -12.25
C LYS A 75 5.24 5.19 -12.02
N GLU A 76 5.71 5.23 -10.78
CA GLU A 76 7.11 4.96 -10.38
C GLU A 76 7.41 3.47 -10.23
#